data_AF-A0A9E6TTK8-F1
#
_entry.id   AF-A0A9E6TTK8-F1
#
_cell.length_a   1.000
_cell.length_b   1.000
_cell.length_c   1.000
_cell.angle_alpha   90.00
_cell.angle_beta   90.00
_cell.angle_gamma   90.00
#
_symmetry.space_group_name_H-M   'P 1'
#
loop_
_entity.id
_entity.type
_entity.pdbx_description
1 polymer ?
#
loop_
_entity_poly.entity_id
_entity_poly.type
_entity_poly.pdbx_seq_one_letter_code
_entity_poly.pdbx_strand_id
1 'polypeptide(L)'
;MNRSSQGFGLIELMIALVLGLVIVAGISQIFVSAKNTYASQSAAAGMQEDARFILSKMLQEIRMVGMFGCLTTSAIVDGSSPANFATNAATPISWNNASKSLVLVTADIGTGGGVPTWTITSDCRTSATAYTGAAVAATGQQAFPIRKLTYTYSGSQLLLLTGTGAGSGAALVNNVAAFDVKFGVAASATDTAVFSYDSNPSNPATIRSVRLSITLSDPNSRVRNQTFTAVAALRNRLQ
;
A
#
# COMPACT_ATOMS: atom_id res chain seq x y z
N MET A 1 33.51 -24.36 -72.77
CA MET A 1 34.19 -23.51 -71.77
C MET A 1 34.02 -24.17 -70.40
N ASN A 2 34.98 -25.02 -70.00
CA ASN A 2 34.96 -25.63 -68.67
C ASN A 2 35.62 -24.67 -67.69
N ARG A 3 34.82 -24.06 -66.81
CA ARG A 3 35.36 -23.36 -65.63
C ARG A 3 35.90 -24.44 -64.69
N SER A 4 37.21 -24.42 -64.42
CA SER A 4 37.79 -25.24 -63.36
C SER A 4 37.26 -24.76 -62.01
N SER A 5 36.52 -25.60 -61.30
CA SER A 5 36.24 -25.36 -59.88
C SER A 5 37.55 -25.44 -59.11
N GLN A 6 38.10 -24.29 -58.73
CA GLN A 6 39.23 -24.24 -57.80
C GLN A 6 38.67 -24.60 -56.41
N GLY A 7 39.20 -25.67 -55.81
CA GLY A 7 38.82 -26.08 -54.45
C GLY A 7 39.34 -25.10 -53.41
N PHE A 8 38.67 -25.02 -52.26
CA PHE A 8 39.07 -24.15 -51.16
C PHE A 8 40.38 -24.63 -50.52
N GLY A 9 41.25 -23.69 -50.18
CA GLY A 9 42.45 -23.99 -49.40
C GLY A 9 42.10 -24.34 -47.95
N LEU A 10 42.88 -25.23 -47.33
CA LEU A 10 42.72 -25.58 -45.91
C LEU A 10 42.76 -24.33 -45.01
N ILE A 11 43.60 -23.36 -45.37
CA ILE A 11 43.71 -22.05 -44.70
C ILE A 11 42.42 -21.23 -44.84
N GLU A 12 41.78 -21.19 -46.01
CA GLU A 12 40.50 -20.48 -46.19
C GLU A 12 39.39 -21.09 -45.34
N LEU A 13 39.34 -22.43 -45.23
CA LEU A 13 38.37 -23.12 -44.40
C LEU A 13 38.60 -22.85 -42.90
N MET A 14 39.86 -22.83 -42.46
CA MET A 14 40.21 -22.44 -41.09
C MET A 14 39.81 -20.99 -40.78
N ILE A 15 40.09 -20.06 -41.68
CA ILE A 15 39.71 -18.64 -41.52
C ILE A 15 38.18 -18.50 -41.47
N ALA A 16 37.45 -19.15 -42.39
CA ALA A 16 36.00 -19.12 -42.42
C ALA A 16 35.37 -19.65 -41.13
N LEU A 17 35.90 -20.76 -40.58
CA LEU A 17 35.43 -21.35 -39.32
C LEU A 17 35.70 -20.42 -38.13
N VAL A 18 36.91 -19.84 -38.05
CA VAL A 18 37.28 -18.89 -36.99
C VAL A 18 36.37 -17.66 -37.03
N LEU A 19 36.15 -17.07 -38.21
CA LEU A 19 35.25 -15.92 -38.36
C LEU A 19 33.80 -16.27 -38.00
N GLY A 20 33.32 -17.43 -38.43
CA GLY A 20 31.98 -17.93 -38.06
C GLY A 20 31.82 -18.07 -36.56
N LEU A 21 32.82 -18.64 -35.87
CA LEU A 21 32.81 -18.81 -34.42
C LEU A 21 32.80 -17.45 -33.70
N VAL A 22 33.62 -16.49 -34.15
CA VAL A 22 33.68 -15.14 -33.57
C VAL A 22 32.33 -14.44 -33.69
N ILE A 23 31.65 -14.54 -34.84
CA ILE A 23 30.33 -13.94 -35.04
C ILE A 23 29.29 -14.57 -34.12
N VAL A 24 29.24 -15.91 -34.06
CA VAL A 24 28.29 -16.63 -33.18
C VAL A 24 28.52 -16.29 -31.71
N ALA A 25 29.78 -16.19 -31.28
CA ALA A 25 30.12 -15.76 -29.92
C ALA A 25 29.65 -14.32 -29.64
N GLY A 26 29.87 -13.40 -30.57
CA GLY A 26 29.42 -12.01 -30.47
C GLY A 26 27.90 -11.89 -30.36
N ILE A 27 27.15 -12.58 -31.23
CA ILE A 27 25.67 -12.59 -31.19
C ILE A 27 25.16 -13.21 -29.90
N SER A 28 25.79 -14.30 -29.43
CA SER A 28 25.42 -14.96 -28.17
C SER A 28 25.57 -14.00 -26.99
N GLN A 29 26.65 -13.22 -26.94
CA GLN A 29 26.87 -12.23 -25.88
C GLN A 29 25.79 -11.13 -25.89
N ILE A 30 25.41 -10.65 -27.08
CA ILE A 30 24.34 -9.66 -27.23
C ILE A 30 23.02 -10.25 -26.71
N PHE A 31 22.70 -11.48 -27.09
CA PHE A 31 21.48 -12.16 -26.66
C PHE A 31 21.42 -12.35 -25.14
N VAL A 32 22.52 -12.81 -24.52
CA VAL A 32 22.62 -12.94 -23.06
C VAL A 32 22.44 -11.58 -22.37
N SER A 33 23.07 -10.54 -22.90
CA SER A 33 22.95 -9.18 -22.36
C SER A 33 21.50 -8.68 -22.45
N ALA A 34 20.85 -8.84 -23.61
CA ALA A 34 19.45 -8.47 -23.81
C ALA A 34 18.51 -9.22 -22.87
N LYS A 35 18.73 -10.53 -22.66
CA LYS A 35 17.95 -11.34 -21.72
C LYS A 35 18.10 -10.83 -20.28
N ASN A 36 19.32 -10.50 -19.85
CA ASN A 36 19.57 -9.96 -18.51
C ASN A 36 18.94 -8.58 -18.31
N THR A 37 19.01 -7.71 -19.32
CA THR A 37 18.31 -6.42 -19.33
C THR A 37 16.81 -6.64 -19.21
N TYR A 38 16.22 -7.52 -20.03
CA TYR A 38 14.79 -7.82 -19.98
C TYR A 38 14.35 -8.32 -18.60
N ALA A 39 15.10 -9.24 -17.99
CA ALA A 39 14.80 -9.75 -16.65
C ALA A 39 14.85 -8.65 -15.58
N SER A 40 15.80 -7.72 -15.68
CA SER A 40 15.92 -6.58 -14.76
C SER A 40 14.77 -5.59 -14.95
N GLN A 41 14.40 -5.29 -16.20
CA GLN A 41 13.25 -4.42 -16.50
C GLN A 41 11.94 -5.03 -16.01
N SER A 42 11.76 -6.34 -16.19
CA SER A 42 10.58 -7.06 -15.70
C SER A 42 10.47 -7.02 -14.18
N ALA A 43 11.58 -7.23 -13.46
CA ALA A 43 11.61 -7.11 -12.00
C ALA A 43 11.32 -5.68 -11.53
N ALA A 44 11.86 -4.66 -12.20
CA ALA A 44 11.59 -3.26 -11.87
C ALA A 44 10.12 -2.89 -12.10
N ALA A 45 9.51 -3.40 -13.19
CA ALA A 45 8.10 -3.19 -13.47
C ALA A 45 7.20 -3.84 -12.41
N GLY A 46 7.52 -5.08 -11.99
CA GLY A 46 6.79 -5.76 -10.91
C GLY A 46 6.82 -4.98 -9.60
N MET A 47 8.00 -4.47 -9.19
CA MET A 47 8.09 -3.60 -8.00
C MET A 47 7.25 -2.32 -8.14
N GLN A 48 7.21 -1.69 -9.32
CA GLN A 48 6.39 -0.50 -9.53
C GLN A 48 4.89 -0.82 -9.46
N GLU A 49 4.47 -1.96 -9.98
CA GLU A 49 3.08 -2.41 -9.90
C GLU A 49 2.65 -2.71 -8.46
N ASP A 50 3.47 -3.45 -7.70
CA ASP A 50 3.25 -3.73 -6.28
C ASP A 50 3.15 -2.43 -5.48
N ALA A 51 4.09 -1.49 -5.69
CA ALA A 51 4.09 -0.19 -5.04
C ALA A 51 2.85 0.64 -5.40
N ARG A 52 2.46 0.66 -6.68
CA ARG A 52 1.27 1.38 -7.16
C ARG A 52 0.01 0.81 -6.52
N PHE A 53 -0.11 -0.52 -6.47
CA PHE A 53 -1.24 -1.21 -5.85
C PHE A 53 -1.35 -0.87 -4.36
N ILE A 54 -0.29 -1.10 -3.58
CA ILE A 54 -0.34 -0.90 -2.13
C ILE A 54 -0.57 0.56 -1.74
N LEU A 55 0.16 1.48 -2.36
CA LEU A 55 0.00 2.90 -2.06
C LEU A 55 -1.40 3.36 -2.46
N SER A 56 -1.92 2.97 -3.62
CA SER A 56 -3.28 3.38 -4.03
C SER A 56 -4.34 2.87 -3.05
N LYS A 57 -4.22 1.61 -2.60
CA LYS A 57 -5.13 1.03 -1.61
C LYS A 57 -5.10 1.79 -0.27
N MET A 58 -3.90 1.99 0.28
CA MET A 58 -3.74 2.71 1.55
C MET A 58 -4.22 4.17 1.45
N LEU A 59 -3.94 4.87 0.35
CA LEU A 59 -4.42 6.25 0.15
C LEU A 59 -5.94 6.31 0.07
N GLN A 60 -6.60 5.31 -0.53
CA GLN A 60 -8.06 5.25 -0.60
C GLN A 60 -8.67 5.14 0.80
N GLU A 61 -8.11 4.29 1.65
CA GLU A 61 -8.53 4.09 3.05
C GLU A 61 -8.21 5.33 3.91
N ILE A 62 -7.01 5.90 3.78
CA ILE A 62 -6.62 7.13 4.49
C ILE A 62 -7.58 8.29 4.20
N ARG A 63 -8.10 8.39 2.97
CA ARG A 63 -9.07 9.45 2.61
C ARG A 63 -10.41 9.29 3.31
N MET A 64 -10.75 8.09 3.77
CA MET A 64 -12.01 7.77 4.44
C MET A 64 -11.85 7.59 5.97
N VAL A 65 -10.62 7.74 6.49
CA VAL A 65 -10.35 7.79 7.93
C VAL A 65 -11.19 8.87 8.61
N GLY A 66 -11.78 8.53 9.75
CA GLY A 66 -12.62 9.46 10.51
C GLY A 66 -14.00 9.74 9.91
N MET A 67 -14.37 9.07 8.81
CA MET A 67 -15.73 9.12 8.27
C MET A 67 -16.62 8.14 9.04
N PHE A 68 -17.46 8.64 9.95
CA PHE A 68 -18.33 7.82 10.80
C PHE A 68 -19.83 8.01 10.52
N GLY A 69 -20.18 8.46 9.32
CA GLY A 69 -21.56 8.72 8.91
C GLY A 69 -21.88 10.21 8.94
N CYS A 70 -23.14 10.54 9.23
CA CYS A 70 -23.67 11.89 9.10
C CYS A 70 -23.49 12.79 10.34
N LEU A 71 -23.50 12.19 11.54
CA LEU A 71 -23.44 12.92 12.80
C LEU A 71 -21.99 13.03 13.30
N THR A 72 -21.75 13.98 14.21
CA THR A 72 -20.43 14.10 14.86
C THR A 72 -20.09 12.85 15.64
N THR A 73 -18.79 12.52 15.73
CA THR A 73 -18.34 11.31 16.44
C THR A 73 -18.80 11.26 17.89
N SER A 74 -18.91 12.42 18.55
CA SER A 74 -19.41 12.56 19.92
C SER A 74 -20.89 12.23 20.11
N ALA A 75 -21.69 12.27 19.04
CA ALA A 75 -23.12 11.95 19.08
C ALA A 75 -23.39 10.45 18.87
N ILE A 76 -22.37 9.66 18.56
CA ILE A 76 -22.49 8.22 18.31
C ILE A 76 -22.43 7.48 19.64
N VAL A 77 -23.51 6.76 19.96
CA VAL A 77 -23.55 5.87 21.11
C VAL A 77 -22.77 4.61 20.78
N ASP A 78 -21.81 4.25 21.64
CA ASP A 78 -21.06 3.01 21.50
C ASP A 78 -21.86 1.82 22.05
N GLY A 79 -22.57 1.14 21.15
CA GLY A 79 -23.24 -0.13 21.41
C GLY A 79 -22.41 -1.35 21.00
N SER A 80 -21.11 -1.18 20.73
CA SER A 80 -20.24 -2.27 20.33
C SER A 80 -19.93 -3.19 21.51
N SER A 81 -19.66 -4.46 21.20
CA SER A 81 -19.21 -5.46 22.17
C SER A 81 -17.90 -6.08 21.69
N PRO A 82 -16.78 -5.92 22.43
CA PRO A 82 -16.66 -5.02 23.59
C PRO A 82 -16.80 -3.54 23.18
N ALA A 83 -17.24 -2.67 24.10
CA ALA A 83 -17.49 -1.23 23.87
C ALA A 83 -16.18 -0.46 23.63
N ASN A 84 -15.62 -0.63 22.42
CA ASN A 84 -14.31 -0.12 22.05
C ASN A 84 -14.34 0.75 20.78
N PHE A 85 -15.50 0.91 20.14
CA PHE A 85 -15.63 1.77 18.98
C PHE A 85 -15.24 3.21 19.33
N ALA A 86 -15.75 3.77 20.43
CA ALA A 86 -15.50 5.16 20.82
C ALA A 86 -14.00 5.47 20.97
N THR A 87 -13.25 4.59 21.63
CA THR A 87 -11.79 4.73 21.79
C THR A 87 -11.06 4.70 20.44
N ASN A 88 -11.47 3.82 19.52
CA ASN A 88 -10.86 3.75 18.19
C ASN A 88 -11.28 4.93 17.31
N ALA A 89 -12.50 5.44 17.47
CA ALA A 89 -13.00 6.59 16.73
C ALA A 89 -12.36 7.92 17.18
N ALA A 90 -11.93 8.02 18.45
CA ALA A 90 -11.20 9.18 18.98
C ALA A 90 -9.78 9.28 18.39
N THR A 91 -9.13 8.16 18.09
CA THR A 91 -7.82 8.14 17.42
C THR A 91 -7.89 7.28 16.17
N PRO A 92 -8.57 7.74 15.11
CA PRO A 92 -8.89 6.91 13.95
C PRO A 92 -7.70 6.70 13.02
N ILE A 93 -6.57 7.35 13.28
CA ILE A 93 -5.31 7.08 12.61
C ILE A 93 -4.15 7.22 13.60
N SER A 94 -3.25 6.24 13.59
CA SER A 94 -2.04 6.28 14.43
C SER A 94 -0.92 5.46 13.82
N TRP A 95 0.32 5.92 14.04
CA TRP A 95 1.54 5.21 13.64
C TRP A 95 2.32 4.83 14.90
N ASN A 96 2.65 3.55 15.02
CA ASN A 96 3.62 3.08 15.99
C ASN A 96 4.95 2.82 15.29
N ASN A 97 5.94 3.68 15.56
CA ASN A 97 7.25 3.58 14.91
C ASN A 97 8.08 2.37 15.40
N ALA A 98 7.83 1.88 16.62
CA ALA A 98 8.57 0.75 17.18
C ALA A 98 8.11 -0.58 16.58
N SER A 99 6.79 -0.77 16.44
CA SER A 99 6.22 -1.96 15.79
C SER A 99 5.99 -1.80 14.29
N LYS A 100 6.33 -0.64 13.71
CA LYS A 100 6.09 -0.26 12.31
C LYS A 100 4.65 -0.58 11.88
N SER A 101 3.70 -0.12 12.68
CA SER A 101 2.28 -0.43 12.52
C SER A 101 1.44 0.83 12.36
N LEU A 102 0.70 0.93 11.26
CA LEU A 102 -0.25 1.99 10.95
C LEU A 102 -1.67 1.46 11.18
N VAL A 103 -2.40 2.06 12.12
CA VAL A 103 -3.80 1.76 12.38
C VAL A 103 -4.67 2.81 11.71
N LEU A 104 -5.71 2.37 11.01
CA LEU A 104 -6.71 3.19 10.36
C LEU A 104 -8.11 2.73 10.79
N VAL A 105 -8.97 3.68 11.14
CA VAL A 105 -10.40 3.48 11.34
C VAL A 105 -11.11 4.29 10.28
N THR A 106 -11.66 3.58 9.29
CA THR A 106 -12.14 4.13 8.03
C THR A 106 -13.54 3.61 7.73
N ALA A 107 -14.35 4.42 7.05
CA ALA A 107 -15.55 3.89 6.40
C ALA A 107 -15.15 2.83 5.35
N ASP A 108 -15.99 1.81 5.18
CA ASP A 108 -15.83 0.85 4.10
C ASP A 108 -16.13 1.51 2.75
N ILE A 109 -15.41 1.05 1.72
CA ILE A 109 -15.39 1.68 0.40
C ILE A 109 -15.75 0.60 -0.62
N GLY A 110 -17.03 0.24 -0.68
CA GLY A 110 -17.57 -0.69 -1.67
C GLY A 110 -18.55 -1.73 -1.10
N THR A 111 -19.20 -2.46 -1.99
CA THR A 111 -20.16 -3.55 -1.69
C THR A 111 -19.52 -4.93 -1.58
N GLY A 112 -18.21 -5.07 -1.85
CA GLY A 112 -17.46 -6.33 -1.82
C GLY A 112 -16.61 -6.55 -0.56
N GLY A 113 -16.81 -5.73 0.48
CA GLY A 113 -16.08 -5.89 1.74
C GLY A 113 -16.53 -7.14 2.51
N GLY A 114 -15.57 -7.93 3.01
CA GLY A 114 -15.83 -8.83 4.15
C GLY A 114 -16.39 -8.07 5.36
N VAL A 115 -16.94 -8.80 6.34
CA VAL A 115 -17.68 -8.26 7.49
C VAL A 115 -17.00 -7.01 8.08
N PRO A 116 -17.71 -5.87 8.19
CA PRO A 116 -17.13 -4.65 8.76
C PRO A 116 -16.77 -4.87 10.23
N THR A 117 -15.83 -4.09 10.75
CA THR A 117 -15.46 -4.17 12.17
C THR A 117 -16.61 -3.66 13.04
N TRP A 118 -17.22 -2.56 12.61
CA TRP A 118 -18.44 -2.03 13.20
C TRP A 118 -19.38 -1.56 12.11
N THR A 119 -20.66 -1.47 12.44
CA THR A 119 -21.66 -0.79 11.60
C THR A 119 -22.36 0.25 12.45
N ILE A 120 -22.35 1.50 11.97
CA ILE A 120 -23.09 2.58 12.61
C ILE A 120 -24.44 2.68 11.95
N THR A 121 -25.51 2.50 12.72
CA THR A 121 -26.88 2.78 12.25
C THR A 121 -27.30 4.15 12.72
N SER A 122 -27.78 5.00 11.81
CA SER A 122 -28.18 6.37 12.13
C SER A 122 -29.35 6.85 11.29
N ASP A 123 -30.21 7.68 11.86
CA ASP A 123 -31.24 8.44 11.12
C ASP A 123 -30.68 9.71 10.44
N CYS A 124 -29.37 9.96 10.60
CA CYS A 124 -28.67 11.17 10.14
C CYS A 124 -29.25 12.50 10.63
N ARG A 125 -30.04 12.48 11.71
CA ARG A 125 -30.68 13.66 12.30
C ARG A 125 -30.39 13.78 13.79
N THR A 126 -30.65 12.72 14.55
CA THR A 126 -30.69 12.74 16.01
C THR A 126 -30.09 11.52 16.67
N SER A 127 -30.08 10.37 16.01
CA SER A 127 -29.62 9.11 16.59
C SER A 127 -28.52 8.48 15.75
N ALA A 128 -27.48 7.99 16.41
CA ALA A 128 -26.46 7.13 15.84
C ALA A 128 -25.96 6.14 16.89
N THR A 129 -25.92 4.86 16.54
CA THR A 129 -25.40 3.80 17.41
C THR A 129 -24.43 2.93 16.63
N ALA A 130 -23.23 2.70 17.18
CA ALA A 130 -22.24 1.80 16.61
C ALA A 130 -22.43 0.38 17.17
N TYR A 131 -22.50 -0.62 16.30
CA TYR A 131 -22.58 -2.04 16.67
C TYR A 131 -21.36 -2.79 16.14
N THR A 132 -20.90 -3.85 16.84
CA THR A 132 -19.83 -4.73 16.33
C THR A 132 -20.32 -5.52 15.12
N GLY A 133 -19.48 -5.66 14.11
CA GLY A 133 -19.79 -6.47 12.93
C GLY A 133 -20.78 -5.79 11.99
N ALA A 134 -21.44 -6.60 11.15
CA ALA A 134 -22.52 -6.15 10.29
C ALA A 134 -23.79 -5.89 11.12
N ALA A 135 -24.41 -4.73 10.93
CA ALA A 135 -25.71 -4.40 11.50
C ALA A 135 -26.67 -3.92 10.40
N VAL A 136 -27.96 -4.24 10.57
CA VAL A 136 -29.01 -3.82 9.65
C VAL A 136 -29.68 -2.57 10.21
N ALA A 137 -29.76 -1.52 9.39
CA ALA A 137 -30.48 -0.31 9.77
C ALA A 137 -31.99 -0.55 9.80
N ALA A 138 -32.67 -0.04 10.82
CA ALA A 138 -34.13 -0.05 10.88
C ALA A 138 -34.74 0.89 9.81
N THR A 139 -36.05 0.80 9.60
CA THR A 139 -36.77 1.71 8.70
C THR A 139 -36.52 3.17 9.10
N GLY A 140 -36.07 3.99 8.15
CA GLY A 140 -35.72 5.40 8.40
C GLY A 140 -34.29 5.63 8.88
N GLN A 141 -33.49 4.58 9.04
CA GLN A 141 -32.06 4.66 9.33
C GLN A 141 -31.20 4.22 8.14
N GLN A 142 -29.93 4.60 8.17
CA GLN A 142 -28.87 4.19 7.25
C GLN A 142 -27.78 3.44 8.02
N ALA A 143 -27.17 2.46 7.37
CA ALA A 143 -26.05 1.70 7.92
C ALA A 143 -24.74 2.16 7.28
N PHE A 144 -23.79 2.58 8.10
CA PHE A 144 -22.44 2.97 7.70
C PHE A 144 -21.45 1.91 8.18
N PRO A 145 -20.94 1.05 7.28
CA PRO A 145 -19.93 0.07 7.63
C PRO A 145 -18.58 0.75 7.89
N ILE A 146 -17.97 0.42 9.02
CA ILE A 146 -16.68 0.94 9.48
C ILE A 146 -15.69 -0.21 9.65
N ARG A 147 -14.45 0.02 9.24
CA ARG A 147 -13.35 -0.94 9.31
C ARG A 147 -12.21 -0.40 10.15
N LYS A 148 -11.66 -1.28 10.99
CA LYS A 148 -10.34 -1.12 11.57
C LYS A 148 -9.35 -1.92 10.74
N LEU A 149 -8.35 -1.23 10.20
CA LEU A 149 -7.28 -1.79 9.39
C LEU A 149 -5.96 -1.52 10.08
N THR A 150 -5.13 -2.55 10.21
CA THR A 150 -3.81 -2.45 10.81
C THR A 150 -2.79 -2.95 9.79
N TYR A 151 -2.00 -2.02 9.25
CA TYR A 151 -0.88 -2.30 8.37
C TYR A 151 0.38 -2.45 9.21
N THR A 152 1.03 -3.60 9.16
CA THR A 152 2.24 -3.86 9.95
C THR A 152 3.36 -4.34 9.06
N TYR A 153 4.52 -3.69 9.15
CA TYR A 153 5.72 -4.17 8.49
C TYR A 153 6.46 -5.17 9.39
N SER A 154 6.59 -6.42 8.93
CA SER A 154 7.27 -7.49 9.65
C SER A 154 7.80 -8.54 8.68
N GLY A 155 9.00 -9.09 8.92
CA GLY A 155 9.52 -10.21 8.14
C GLY A 155 9.68 -9.96 6.63
N SER A 156 10.04 -8.75 6.22
CA SER A 156 10.10 -8.32 4.81
C SER A 156 8.75 -8.30 4.08
N GLN A 157 7.65 -8.26 4.83
CA GLN A 157 6.30 -8.20 4.30
C GLN A 157 5.54 -7.02 4.90
N LEU A 158 4.62 -6.47 4.13
CA LEU A 158 3.58 -5.60 4.66
C LEU A 158 2.31 -6.44 4.87
N LEU A 159 1.93 -6.59 6.12
CA LEU A 159 0.79 -7.38 6.57
C LEU A 159 -0.42 -6.46 6.77
N LEU A 160 -1.61 -6.95 6.43
CA LEU A 160 -2.88 -6.29 6.72
C LEU A 160 -3.72 -7.17 7.66
N LEU A 161 -4.06 -6.62 8.82
CA LEU A 161 -5.03 -7.20 9.74
C LEU A 161 -6.29 -6.34 9.74
N THR A 162 -7.46 -6.98 9.72
CA THR A 162 -8.76 -6.32 9.77
C THR A 162 -9.49 -6.67 11.06
N GLY A 163 -10.18 -5.71 11.67
CA GLY A 163 -10.93 -5.92 12.90
C GLY A 163 -10.16 -5.54 14.17
N THR A 164 -10.73 -5.91 15.32
CA THR A 164 -10.18 -5.62 16.65
C THR A 164 -9.49 -6.82 17.32
N GLY A 165 -9.53 -8.01 16.70
CA GLY A 165 -8.97 -9.22 17.26
C GLY A 165 -7.44 -9.28 17.18
N ALA A 166 -6.85 -10.14 18.01
CA ALA A 166 -5.44 -10.50 17.89
C ALA A 166 -5.26 -11.49 16.73
N GLY A 167 -4.35 -11.19 15.80
CA GLY A 167 -4.05 -12.04 14.65
C GLY A 167 -2.77 -11.60 13.95
N SER A 168 -2.18 -12.49 13.16
CA SER A 168 -0.91 -12.27 12.44
C SER A 168 -1.05 -11.43 11.16
N GLY A 169 -2.27 -11.11 10.73
CA GLY A 169 -2.53 -10.39 9.47
C GLY A 169 -2.23 -11.24 8.23
N ALA A 170 -2.73 -10.81 7.07
CA ALA A 170 -2.43 -11.42 5.78
C ALA A 170 -1.35 -10.63 5.04
N ALA A 171 -0.41 -11.30 4.39
CA ALA A 171 0.60 -10.63 3.57
C ALA A 171 -0.06 -9.96 2.36
N LEU A 172 0.14 -8.64 2.25
CA LEU A 172 -0.40 -7.83 1.17
C LEU A 172 0.65 -7.55 0.09
N VAL A 173 1.90 -7.32 0.50
CA VAL A 173 3.05 -7.18 -0.39
C VAL A 173 4.26 -7.87 0.24
N ASN A 174 5.04 -8.57 -0.59
CA ASN A 174 6.28 -9.25 -0.20
C ASN A 174 7.51 -8.42 -0.61
N ASN A 175 8.67 -8.80 -0.10
CA ASN A 175 9.96 -8.20 -0.45
C ASN A 175 10.05 -6.70 -0.13
N VAL A 176 9.37 -6.29 0.94
CA VAL A 176 9.43 -4.93 1.49
C VAL A 176 10.70 -4.82 2.32
N ALA A 177 11.57 -3.89 1.97
CA ALA A 177 12.80 -3.62 2.71
C ALA A 177 12.60 -2.56 3.81
N ALA A 178 11.68 -1.61 3.61
CA ALA A 178 11.34 -0.60 4.60
C ALA A 178 9.91 -0.08 4.39
N PHE A 179 9.28 0.34 5.49
CA PHE A 179 7.99 1.02 5.47
C PHE A 179 7.96 2.10 6.55
N ASP A 180 7.70 3.33 6.13
CA ASP A 180 7.69 4.51 7.00
C ASP A 180 6.48 5.39 6.72
N VAL A 181 5.93 5.93 7.80
CA VAL A 181 4.79 6.84 7.77
C VAL A 181 5.16 8.15 8.45
N LYS A 182 4.80 9.27 7.82
CA LYS A 182 4.90 10.61 8.41
C LYS A 182 3.58 11.34 8.26
N PHE A 183 3.22 12.11 9.26
CA PHE A 183 2.03 12.95 9.29
C PHE A 183 2.39 14.38 9.00
N GLY A 184 1.77 14.97 7.97
CA GLY A 184 1.80 16.40 7.77
C GLY A 184 0.85 17.05 8.77
N VAL A 185 1.40 17.78 9.73
CA VAL A 185 0.67 18.45 10.79
C VAL A 185 0.59 19.95 10.54
N ALA A 186 -0.54 20.54 10.90
CA ALA A 186 -0.76 21.98 10.90
C ALA A 186 -0.17 22.62 12.18
N ALA A 187 0.06 23.94 12.15
CA ALA A 187 0.54 24.67 13.32
C ALA A 187 -0.51 24.71 14.45
N SER A 188 -1.79 24.76 14.08
CA SER A 188 -2.94 24.67 14.98
C SER A 188 -4.03 23.73 14.43
N ALA A 189 -4.90 23.23 15.30
CA ALA A 189 -6.08 22.43 14.92
C ALA A 189 -7.07 23.20 14.02
N THR A 190 -7.02 24.54 14.00
CA THR A 190 -7.86 25.38 13.13
C THR A 190 -7.30 25.54 11.72
N ASP A 191 -5.99 25.45 11.55
CA ASP A 191 -5.32 25.71 10.27
C ASP A 191 -5.56 24.56 9.29
N THR A 192 -5.55 24.85 8.00
CA THR A 192 -5.78 23.85 6.93
C THR A 192 -4.49 23.42 6.23
N ALA A 193 -3.43 24.23 6.30
CA ALA A 193 -2.16 23.95 5.65
C ALA A 193 -1.27 23.02 6.50
N VAL A 194 -0.45 22.21 5.83
CA VAL A 194 0.62 21.45 6.46
C VAL A 194 1.77 22.41 6.80
N PHE A 195 2.18 22.43 8.06
CA PHE A 195 3.31 23.22 8.55
C PHE A 195 4.60 22.39 8.64
N SER A 196 4.52 21.15 9.15
CA SER A 196 5.67 20.26 9.29
C SER A 196 5.27 18.79 9.12
N TYR A 197 6.26 17.90 9.03
CA TYR A 197 6.05 16.45 9.02
C TYR A 197 6.60 15.83 10.29
N ASP A 198 5.75 15.08 11.00
CA ASP A 198 6.08 14.38 12.24
C ASP A 198 5.77 12.88 12.11
N SER A 199 6.63 12.02 12.63
CA SER A 199 6.36 10.59 12.73
C SER A 199 5.42 10.23 13.88
N ASN A 200 5.32 11.06 14.92
CA ASN A 200 4.51 10.77 16.11
C ASN A 200 3.78 12.03 16.63
N PRO A 201 2.79 12.53 15.89
CA PRO A 201 2.06 13.74 16.27
C PRO A 201 1.35 13.54 17.61
N SER A 202 1.56 14.46 18.55
CA SER A 202 0.96 14.41 19.89
C SER A 202 -0.54 14.75 19.89
N ASN A 203 -1.02 15.50 18.90
CA ASN A 203 -2.42 15.90 18.76
C ASN A 203 -2.98 15.48 17.38
N PRO A 204 -3.87 14.47 17.31
CA PRO A 204 -4.51 14.03 16.08
C PRO A 204 -5.27 15.13 15.32
N ALA A 205 -5.84 16.10 16.03
CA ALA A 205 -6.62 17.19 15.43
C ALA A 205 -5.77 18.14 14.54
N THR A 206 -4.44 18.06 14.64
CA THR A 206 -3.51 18.83 13.79
C THR A 206 -3.16 18.13 12.49
N ILE A 207 -3.46 16.83 12.34
CA ILE A 207 -3.07 16.07 11.15
C ILE A 207 -3.87 16.55 9.94
N ARG A 208 -3.17 16.79 8.82
CA ARG A 208 -3.76 17.23 7.53
C ARG A 208 -3.42 16.30 6.39
N SER A 209 -2.27 15.64 6.44
CA SER A 209 -1.87 14.68 5.41
C SER A 209 -1.07 13.54 6.00
N VAL A 210 -1.00 12.44 5.26
CA VAL A 210 -0.19 11.28 5.56
C VAL A 210 0.72 11.04 4.37
N ARG A 211 2.03 10.98 4.63
CA ARG A 211 3.05 10.57 3.66
C ARG A 211 3.46 9.14 3.97
N LEU A 212 3.22 8.25 3.01
CA LEU A 212 3.64 6.86 3.03
C LEU A 212 4.91 6.72 2.21
N SER A 213 5.90 6.00 2.75
CA SER A 213 7.12 5.62 2.05
C SER A 213 7.31 4.11 2.17
N ILE A 214 7.45 3.43 1.04
CA ILE A 214 7.71 2.00 0.99
C ILE A 214 8.94 1.74 0.12
N THR A 215 9.87 0.93 0.61
CA THR A 215 11.04 0.48 -0.13
C THR A 215 10.86 -0.98 -0.49
N LEU A 216 10.85 -1.30 -1.78
CA LEU A 216 10.77 -2.67 -2.29
C LEU A 216 12.14 -3.16 -2.73
N SER A 217 12.35 -4.46 -2.61
CA SER A 217 13.60 -5.17 -2.95
C SER A 217 13.32 -6.29 -3.93
N ASP A 218 14.26 -6.56 -4.84
CA ASP A 218 14.20 -7.75 -5.71
C ASP A 218 14.93 -8.91 -5.04
N PRO A 219 14.26 -10.05 -4.77
CA PRO A 219 14.89 -11.25 -4.20
C PRO A 219 16.10 -11.76 -5.00
N ASN A 220 16.12 -11.51 -6.32
CA ASN A 220 17.20 -11.96 -7.21
C ASN A 220 18.30 -10.92 -7.40
N SER A 221 18.20 -9.76 -6.73
CA SER A 221 19.16 -8.65 -6.84
C SER A 221 19.42 -8.18 -8.28
N ARG A 222 18.46 -8.35 -9.20
CA ARG A 222 18.55 -7.83 -10.58
C ARG A 222 18.33 -6.32 -10.61
N VAL A 223 17.59 -5.82 -9.63
CA VAL A 223 17.29 -4.39 -9.47
C VAL A 223 17.62 -3.97 -8.04
N ARG A 224 18.24 -2.80 -7.89
CA ARG A 224 18.49 -2.20 -6.58
C ARG A 224 17.16 -1.83 -5.91
N ASN A 225 17.13 -1.82 -4.58
CA ASN A 225 15.97 -1.39 -3.82
C ASN A 225 15.40 -0.06 -4.34
N GLN A 226 14.09 -0.03 -4.55
CA GLN A 226 13.38 1.15 -5.05
C GLN A 226 12.46 1.69 -3.96
N THR A 227 12.53 2.99 -3.70
CA THR A 227 11.66 3.65 -2.71
C THR A 227 10.57 4.43 -3.43
N PHE A 228 9.32 4.15 -3.04
CA PHE A 228 8.13 4.79 -3.57
C PHE A 228 7.46 5.57 -2.46
N THR A 229 7.02 6.78 -2.78
CA THR A 229 6.37 7.68 -1.82
C THR A 229 5.05 8.16 -2.37
N ALA A 230 4.03 8.23 -1.52
CA ALA A 230 2.77 8.86 -1.84
C ALA A 230 2.23 9.67 -0.66
N VAL A 231 1.41 10.67 -0.96
CA VAL A 231 0.80 11.55 0.06
C VAL A 231 -0.71 11.60 -0.15
N ALA A 232 -1.46 11.38 0.92
CA ALA A 232 -2.90 11.63 0.97
C ALA A 232 -3.19 12.78 1.94
N ALA A 233 -4.03 13.72 1.52
CA ALA A 233 -4.71 14.61 2.45
C ALA A 233 -5.81 13.84 3.20
N LEU A 234 -5.94 14.09 4.50
CA LEU A 234 -7.11 13.67 5.26
C LEU A 234 -8.30 14.53 4.83
N ARG A 235 -9.42 13.89 4.50
CA ARG A 235 -10.64 14.58 4.10
C ARG A 235 -11.56 14.91 5.28
N ASN A 236 -11.50 14.09 6.32
CA ASN A 236 -12.29 14.30 7.54
C ASN A 236 -11.41 14.94 8.61
N ARG A 237 -11.97 15.92 9.34
CA ARG A 237 -11.28 16.48 10.50
C ARG A 237 -11.34 15.51 11.66
N LEU A 238 -10.19 15.29 12.27
CA LEU A 238 -10.07 14.56 13.51
C LEU A 238 -10.34 15.56 14.65
N GLN A 239 -11.15 15.17 15.63
CA GLN A 239 -11.53 15.99 16.79
C GLN A 239 -10.94 15.39 18.06
#